data_AF-A0A5E4R1J7-F1
#
_entry.id   AF-A0A5E4R1J7-F1
#
_cell.length_a   1.000
_cell.length_b   1.000
_cell.length_c   1.000
_cell.angle_alpha   90.00
_cell.angle_beta   90.00
_cell.angle_gamma   90.00
#
_symmetry.space_group_name_H-M   'P 1'
#
loop_
_entity.id
_entity.type
_entity.pdbx_description
1 polymer ?
#
loop_
_entity_poly.entity_id
_entity_poly.type
_entity_poly.pdbx_seq_one_letter_code
_entity_poly.pdbx_strand_id
1 'polypeptide(L)'
;MTISSRCIRLYLADSIFECLCVGAEYRQLASEARGAAVQPPLLMAAYNCWTPEDFLLETVKRIRSSDLEEALLLVPFNSACEILKMLPNILERSDCTELVCRLALFLLRIHHAPLIANHQLLKHIIQIQAKAAIKLTELRDMVGFNVHALKWMHRDVEERESLQLFRTATTDRKERDRRNRRRQAVKRPILTVN
;
A
#
# COMPACT_ATOMS: atom_id res chain seq x y z
N MET A 1 0.68 23.31 -21.54
CA MET A 1 1.05 22.31 -20.51
C MET A 1 1.53 20.96 -21.08
N THR A 2 1.65 20.77 -22.39
CA THR A 2 1.86 19.43 -23.00
C THR A 2 3.31 19.02 -23.24
N ILE A 3 4.23 19.96 -23.46
CA ILE A 3 5.65 19.66 -23.71
C ILE A 3 6.36 19.23 -22.42
N SER A 4 6.14 19.96 -21.33
CA SER A 4 6.75 19.64 -20.02
C SER A 4 6.36 18.26 -19.51
N SER A 5 5.07 17.89 -19.58
CA SER A 5 4.60 16.56 -19.18
C SER A 5 5.19 15.42 -20.02
N ARG A 6 5.37 15.63 -21.33
CA ARG A 6 5.99 14.63 -22.20
C ARG A 6 7.48 14.46 -21.91
N CYS A 7 8.20 15.55 -21.67
CA CYS A 7 9.60 15.52 -21.25
C CYS A 7 9.78 14.82 -19.90
N ILE A 8 8.89 15.06 -18.94
CA ILE A 8 8.92 14.39 -17.63
C ILE A 8 8.80 12.87 -17.81
N ARG A 9 7.86 12.40 -18.62
CA ARG A 9 7.67 10.95 -18.82
C ARG A 9 8.83 10.27 -19.54
N LEU A 10 9.42 10.96 -20.52
CA LEU A 10 10.63 10.46 -21.18
C LEU A 10 11.77 10.34 -20.18
N TYR A 11 11.99 11.37 -19.37
CA TYR A 11 12.99 11.35 -18.30
C TYR A 11 12.76 10.22 -17.30
N LEU A 12 11.51 9.96 -16.91
CA LEU A 12 11.17 8.86 -16.00
C LEU A 12 11.45 7.49 -16.64
N ALA A 13 11.16 7.33 -17.93
CA ALA A 13 11.48 6.11 -18.67
C ALA A 13 13.01 5.91 -18.77
N ASP A 14 13.76 6.98 -19.05
CA ASP A 14 15.23 6.96 -19.07
C ASP A 14 15.80 6.61 -17.69
N SER A 15 15.20 7.12 -16.61
CA SER A 15 15.60 6.79 -15.24
C SER A 15 15.35 5.30 -14.91
N ILE A 16 14.23 4.72 -15.35
CA ILE A 16 13.99 3.27 -15.22
C ILE A 16 15.01 2.49 -16.05
N PHE A 17 15.32 2.95 -17.27
CA PHE A 17 16.29 2.30 -18.14
C PHE A 17 17.70 2.32 -17.53
N GLU A 18 18.15 3.48 -17.06
CA GLU A 18 19.42 3.66 -16.35
C GLU A 18 19.51 2.74 -15.13
N CYS A 19 18.43 2.65 -14.35
CA CYS A 19 18.36 1.76 -13.20
C CYS A 19 18.64 0.30 -13.58
N LEU A 20 18.06 -0.16 -14.69
CA LEU A 20 18.25 -1.54 -15.16
C LEU A 20 19.66 -1.77 -15.71
N CYS A 21 20.23 -0.80 -16.42
CA CYS A 21 21.61 -0.87 -16.92
C CYS A 21 22.61 -0.98 -15.76
N VAL A 22 22.54 -0.05 -14.80
CA VAL A 22 23.42 -0.05 -13.62
C VAL A 22 23.22 -1.33 -12.80
N GLY A 23 21.98 -1.79 -12.63
CA GLY A 23 21.68 -3.04 -11.94
C GLY A 23 22.23 -4.28 -12.65
N ALA A 24 22.24 -4.30 -13.98
CA ALA A 24 22.81 -5.39 -14.78
C ALA A 24 24.34 -5.42 -14.69
N GLU A 25 25.00 -4.27 -14.78
CA GLU A 25 26.45 -4.14 -14.60
C GLU A 25 26.87 -4.60 -13.20
N TYR A 26 26.17 -4.15 -12.16
CA TYR A 26 26.45 -4.59 -10.79
C TYR A 26 26.26 -6.11 -10.63
N ARG A 27 25.23 -6.69 -11.25
CA ARG A 27 25.01 -8.15 -11.24
C ARG A 27 26.16 -8.91 -11.91
N GLN A 28 26.72 -8.37 -13.00
CA GLN A 28 27.88 -8.96 -13.67
C GLN A 28 29.13 -8.90 -12.78
N LEU A 29 29.44 -7.73 -12.23
CA LEU A 29 30.57 -7.55 -11.32
C LEU A 29 30.47 -8.45 -10.08
N ALA A 30 29.27 -8.55 -9.50
CA ALA A 30 28.99 -9.44 -8.38
C ALA A 30 29.21 -10.93 -8.74
N SER A 31 28.89 -11.32 -9.98
CA SER A 31 29.12 -12.69 -10.45
C SER A 31 30.59 -13.01 -10.70
N GLU A 32 31.36 -12.03 -11.20
CA GLU A 32 32.79 -12.14 -11.44
C GLU A 32 33.60 -12.20 -10.14
N ALA A 33 33.14 -11.48 -9.11
CA ALA A 33 33.79 -11.41 -7.81
C ALA A 33 33.73 -12.73 -7.00
N ARG A 34 33.00 -13.75 -7.48
CA ARG A 34 32.91 -15.12 -6.89
C ARG A 34 32.77 -15.13 -5.35
N GLY A 35 31.93 -14.24 -4.81
CA GLY A 35 31.62 -14.17 -3.38
C GLY A 35 32.43 -13.13 -2.58
N ALA A 36 33.34 -12.39 -3.21
CA ALA A 36 33.90 -11.19 -2.60
C ALA A 36 32.85 -10.05 -2.58
N ALA A 37 32.85 -9.25 -1.53
CA ALA A 37 31.93 -8.11 -1.39
C ALA A 37 32.28 -7.03 -2.43
N VAL A 38 31.41 -6.88 -3.44
CA VAL A 38 31.50 -5.81 -4.44
C VAL A 38 30.81 -4.57 -3.90
N GLN A 39 31.48 -3.42 -4.00
CA GLN A 39 30.88 -2.15 -3.63
C GLN A 39 29.78 -1.78 -4.64
N PRO A 40 28.58 -1.39 -4.18
CA PRO A 40 27.52 -0.99 -5.08
C PRO A 40 27.92 0.29 -5.85
N PRO A 41 27.49 0.44 -7.12
CA PRO A 41 27.66 1.67 -7.87
C PRO A 41 27.13 2.89 -7.11
N LEU A 42 27.74 4.07 -7.32
CA LEU A 42 27.40 5.30 -6.58
C LEU A 42 25.91 5.63 -6.60
N LEU A 43 25.24 5.40 -7.74
CA LEU A 43 23.80 5.65 -7.87
C LEU A 43 22.98 4.72 -6.97
N MET A 44 23.32 3.42 -6.93
CA MET A 44 22.67 2.45 -6.04
C MET A 44 22.96 2.77 -4.56
N ALA A 45 24.20 3.13 -4.25
CA ALA A 45 24.63 3.52 -2.91
C ALA A 45 23.90 4.77 -2.41
N ALA A 46 23.64 5.75 -3.29
CA ALA A 46 22.87 6.96 -2.97
C ALA A 46 21.42 6.64 -2.54
N TYR A 47 20.84 5.57 -3.08
CA TYR A 47 19.52 5.05 -2.68
C TYR A 47 19.60 4.01 -1.54
N ASN A 48 20.78 3.78 -0.96
CA ASN A 48 21.02 2.77 0.07
C ASN A 48 20.57 1.34 -0.36
N CYS A 49 20.73 1.04 -1.65
CA CYS A 49 20.32 -0.23 -2.25
C CYS A 49 21.52 -1.16 -2.45
N TRP A 50 21.41 -2.38 -1.96
CA TRP A 50 22.47 -3.41 -2.02
C TRP A 50 22.18 -4.50 -3.07
N THR A 51 20.95 -4.54 -3.58
CA THR A 51 20.53 -5.46 -4.64
C THR A 51 19.93 -4.67 -5.82
N PRO A 52 20.06 -5.16 -7.07
CA PRO A 52 19.38 -4.57 -8.22
C PRO A 52 17.86 -4.49 -8.03
N GLU A 53 17.26 -5.49 -7.38
CA GLU A 53 15.83 -5.57 -7.09
C GLU A 53 15.36 -4.42 -6.19
N ASP A 54 16.13 -4.11 -5.14
CA ASP A 54 15.86 -2.96 -4.27
C ASP A 54 15.96 -1.64 -5.01
N PHE A 55 16.98 -1.52 -5.87
CA PHE A 55 17.20 -0.30 -6.64
C PHE A 55 16.07 -0.03 -7.64
N LEU A 56 15.59 -1.08 -8.33
CA LEU A 56 14.41 -0.98 -9.20
C LEU A 56 13.18 -0.55 -8.40
N LEU A 57 12.96 -1.16 -7.24
CA LEU A 57 11.80 -0.86 -6.42
C LEU A 57 11.83 0.60 -5.92
N GLU A 58 12.97 1.08 -5.44
CA GLU A 58 13.14 2.47 -5.00
C GLU A 58 13.01 3.49 -6.14
N THR A 59 13.54 3.16 -7.32
CA THR A 59 13.38 4.00 -8.51
C THR A 59 11.91 4.14 -8.87
N VAL A 60 11.17 3.03 -8.94
CA VAL A 60 9.74 3.07 -9.30
C VAL A 60 8.89 3.74 -8.21
N LYS A 61 9.18 3.52 -6.92
CA LYS A 61 8.46 4.17 -5.80
C LYS A 61 8.47 5.69 -5.87
N ARG A 62 9.52 6.28 -6.42
CA ARG A 62 9.69 7.74 -6.55
C ARG A 62 8.88 8.32 -7.70
N ILE A 63 8.45 7.49 -8.65
CA ILE A 63 7.63 7.91 -9.78
C ILE A 63 6.19 8.10 -9.30
N ARG A 64 5.58 9.23 -9.67
CA ARG A 64 4.17 9.48 -9.36
C ARG A 64 3.31 8.42 -10.04
N SER A 65 2.31 7.90 -9.33
CA SER A 65 1.38 6.89 -9.87
C SER A 65 0.74 7.30 -11.20
N SER A 66 0.48 8.60 -11.42
CA SER A 66 -0.08 9.12 -12.68
C SER A 66 0.87 9.02 -13.87
N ASP A 67 2.19 9.08 -13.63
CA ASP A 67 3.20 9.11 -14.68
C ASP A 67 3.83 7.74 -14.94
N LEU A 68 3.67 6.80 -13.99
CA LEU A 68 4.32 5.48 -14.04
C LEU A 68 3.90 4.66 -15.27
N GLU A 69 2.60 4.55 -15.52
CA GLU A 69 2.07 3.80 -16.67
C GLU A 69 2.55 4.41 -17.99
N GLU A 70 2.51 5.73 -18.12
CA GLU A 70 2.99 6.38 -19.34
C GLU A 70 4.51 6.26 -19.50
N ALA A 71 5.29 6.27 -18.41
CA ALA A 71 6.73 6.04 -18.46
C ALA A 71 7.06 4.60 -18.90
N LEU A 72 6.37 3.60 -18.36
CA LEU A 72 6.56 2.19 -18.73
C LEU A 72 6.21 1.91 -20.19
N LEU A 73 5.27 2.68 -20.78
CA LEU A 73 4.95 2.57 -22.21
C LEU A 73 6.13 2.96 -23.12
N LEU A 74 7.01 3.84 -22.63
CA LEU A 74 8.18 4.32 -23.36
C LEU A 74 9.41 3.41 -23.18
N VAL A 75 9.35 2.45 -22.25
CA VAL A 75 10.45 1.53 -21.95
C VAL A 75 10.60 0.48 -23.07
N PRO A 76 11.82 0.21 -23.56
CA PRO A 76 12.05 -0.84 -24.55
C PRO A 76 11.64 -2.23 -24.06
N PHE A 77 11.21 -3.10 -24.97
CA PHE A 77 10.74 -4.46 -24.63
C PHE A 77 11.79 -5.29 -23.87
N ASN A 78 13.06 -5.20 -24.23
CA ASN A 78 14.13 -5.92 -23.52
C ASN A 78 14.20 -5.52 -22.04
N SER A 79 14.09 -4.23 -21.76
CA SER A 79 14.06 -3.69 -20.39
C SER A 79 12.80 -4.13 -19.65
N ALA A 80 11.64 -4.16 -20.31
CA ALA A 80 10.42 -4.73 -19.75
C ALA A 80 10.58 -6.21 -19.38
N CYS A 81 11.30 -7.00 -20.20
CA CYS A 81 11.61 -8.39 -19.87
C CYS A 81 12.49 -8.52 -18.63
N GLU A 82 13.51 -7.66 -18.48
CA GLU A 82 14.37 -7.68 -17.29
C GLU A 82 13.57 -7.30 -16.02
N ILE A 83 12.68 -6.31 -16.11
CA ILE A 83 11.77 -5.98 -15.01
C ILE A 83 10.96 -7.22 -14.60
N LEU A 84 10.32 -7.90 -15.56
CA LEU A 84 9.51 -9.10 -15.28
C LEU A 84 10.31 -10.23 -14.65
N LYS A 85 11.60 -10.39 -14.97
CA LYS A 85 12.47 -11.40 -14.33
C LYS A 85 12.76 -11.08 -12.87
N MET A 86 12.79 -9.80 -12.50
CA MET A 86 13.09 -9.34 -11.13
C MET A 86 11.85 -9.39 -10.21
N LEU A 87 10.64 -9.22 -10.74
CA LEU A 87 9.41 -9.13 -9.94
C LEU A 87 9.14 -10.34 -9.01
N PRO A 88 9.38 -11.61 -9.39
CA PRO A 88 9.19 -12.74 -8.48
C PRO A 88 9.97 -12.61 -7.16
N ASN A 89 11.20 -12.11 -7.20
CA ASN A 89 12.04 -11.97 -6.01
C ASN A 89 11.55 -10.82 -5.14
N ILE A 90 11.10 -9.73 -5.76
CA ILE A 90 10.53 -8.57 -5.05
C ILE A 90 9.22 -8.98 -4.35
N LEU A 91 8.34 -9.71 -5.04
CA LEU A 91 7.07 -10.19 -4.48
C LEU A 91 7.25 -11.15 -3.30
N GLU A 92 8.33 -11.94 -3.30
CA GLU A 92 8.61 -12.88 -2.21
C GLU A 92 8.89 -12.16 -0.90
N ARG A 93 9.53 -10.99 -0.97
CA ARG A 93 9.83 -10.14 0.19
C ARG A 93 8.62 -9.35 0.70
N SER A 94 7.49 -9.38 -0.01
CA SER A 94 6.26 -8.61 0.29
C SER A 94 6.46 -7.09 0.39
N ASP A 95 7.53 -6.56 -0.18
CA ASP A 95 7.83 -5.13 -0.22
C ASP A 95 6.96 -4.45 -1.30
N CYS A 96 6.03 -3.58 -0.89
CA CYS A 96 5.17 -2.81 -1.80
C CYS A 96 4.41 -3.64 -2.85
N THR A 97 3.80 -4.75 -2.40
CA THR A 97 3.05 -5.71 -3.24
C THR A 97 2.12 -5.06 -4.27
N GLU A 98 1.35 -4.03 -3.89
CA GLU A 98 0.41 -3.37 -4.81
C GLU A 98 1.14 -2.73 -6.00
N LEU A 99 2.24 -2.02 -5.74
CA LEU A 99 3.03 -1.36 -6.77
C LEU A 99 3.61 -2.39 -7.75
N VAL A 100 4.18 -3.48 -7.21
CA VAL A 100 4.80 -4.55 -7.99
C VAL A 100 3.76 -5.28 -8.85
N CYS A 101 2.58 -5.56 -8.29
CA CYS A 101 1.46 -6.13 -9.04
C CYS A 101 0.98 -5.19 -10.15
N ARG A 102 0.91 -3.88 -9.89
CA ARG A 102 0.54 -2.88 -10.90
C ARG A 102 1.55 -2.86 -12.05
N LEU A 103 2.85 -2.85 -11.74
CA LEU A 103 3.93 -2.97 -12.74
C LEU A 103 3.76 -4.23 -13.59
N ALA A 104 3.61 -5.39 -12.95
CA ALA A 104 3.46 -6.67 -13.63
C ALA A 104 2.26 -6.66 -14.59
N LEU A 105 1.08 -6.27 -14.10
CA LEU A 105 -0.15 -6.24 -14.89
C LEU A 105 -0.02 -5.28 -16.08
N PHE A 106 0.59 -4.11 -15.88
CA PHE A 106 0.75 -3.13 -16.95
C PHE A 106 1.67 -3.64 -18.06
N LEU A 107 2.84 -4.18 -17.71
CA LEU A 107 3.78 -4.75 -18.66
C LEU A 107 3.20 -5.96 -19.42
N LEU A 108 2.46 -6.82 -18.72
CA LEU A 108 1.76 -7.96 -19.32
C LEU A 108 0.69 -7.51 -20.33
N ARG A 109 -0.05 -6.43 -20.01
CA ARG A 109 -1.09 -5.89 -20.88
C ARG A 109 -0.53 -5.29 -22.17
N ILE A 110 0.60 -4.59 -22.10
CA ILE A 110 1.20 -3.93 -23.28
C ILE A 110 1.95 -4.92 -24.16
N HIS A 111 2.72 -5.84 -23.55
CA HIS A 111 3.63 -6.73 -24.28
C HIS A 111 3.10 -8.16 -24.45
N HIS A 112 1.78 -8.35 -24.42
CA HIS A 112 1.15 -9.68 -24.42
C HIS A 112 1.67 -10.62 -25.52
N ALA A 113 1.70 -10.18 -26.78
CA ALA A 113 2.11 -11.02 -27.91
C ALA A 113 3.60 -11.43 -27.85
N PRO A 114 4.56 -10.50 -27.67
CA PRO A 114 5.97 -10.86 -27.48
C PRO A 114 6.25 -11.73 -26.25
N LEU A 115 5.51 -11.56 -25.16
CA LEU A 115 5.72 -12.32 -23.93
C LEU A 115 5.29 -13.79 -24.06
N ILE A 116 4.18 -14.07 -24.75
CA ILE A 116 3.71 -15.43 -24.98
C ILE A 116 4.67 -16.19 -25.90
N ALA A 117 5.27 -15.51 -26.88
CA ALA A 117 6.25 -16.11 -27.77
C ALA A 117 7.55 -16.55 -27.05
N ASN A 118 7.85 -16.00 -25.86
CA ASN A 118 9.06 -16.28 -25.12
C ASN A 118 8.81 -17.25 -23.95
N HIS A 119 9.09 -18.54 -24.17
CA HIS A 119 8.92 -19.59 -23.17
C HIS A 119 9.72 -19.38 -21.87
N GLN A 120 10.88 -18.70 -21.92
CA GLN A 120 11.67 -18.44 -20.72
C GLN A 120 11.00 -17.39 -19.81
N LEU A 121 10.34 -16.39 -20.39
CA LEU A 121 9.58 -15.41 -19.63
C LEU A 121 8.29 -16.00 -19.04
N LEU A 122 7.66 -16.95 -19.73
CA LEU A 122 6.44 -17.60 -19.23
C LEU A 122 6.61 -18.19 -17.82
N LYS A 123 7.77 -18.80 -17.53
CA LYS A 123 8.10 -19.29 -16.18
C LYS A 123 8.02 -18.18 -15.12
N HIS A 124 8.58 -17.00 -15.41
CA HIS A 124 8.58 -15.87 -14.50
C HIS A 124 7.17 -15.31 -14.32
N ILE A 125 6.36 -15.28 -15.39
CA ILE A 125 4.96 -14.82 -15.34
C ILE A 125 4.12 -15.73 -14.43
N ILE A 126 4.28 -17.06 -14.55
CA ILE A 126 3.59 -18.02 -13.68
C ILE A 126 4.00 -17.81 -12.21
N GLN A 127 5.29 -17.57 -11.95
CA GLN A 127 5.78 -17.27 -10.60
C GLN A 127 5.20 -15.95 -10.05
N ILE A 128 5.13 -14.91 -10.88
CA ILE A 128 4.50 -13.63 -10.53
C ILE A 128 3.04 -13.87 -10.15
N GLN A 129 2.28 -14.59 -10.99
CA GLN A 129 0.87 -14.87 -10.73
C GLN A 129 0.67 -15.59 -9.39
N ALA A 130 1.42 -16.65 -9.14
CA ALA A 130 1.32 -17.43 -7.91
C ALA A 130 1.68 -16.60 -6.67
N LYS A 131 2.84 -15.91 -6.70
CA LYS A 131 3.31 -15.08 -5.58
C LYS A 131 2.39 -13.89 -5.33
N ALA A 132 1.96 -13.20 -6.38
CA ALA A 132 1.02 -12.07 -6.28
C ALA A 132 -0.32 -12.51 -5.68
N ALA A 133 -0.88 -13.64 -6.11
CA ALA A 133 -2.15 -14.14 -5.58
C ALA A 133 -2.07 -14.43 -4.08
N ILE A 134 -0.99 -15.06 -3.62
CA ILE A 134 -0.75 -15.31 -2.19
C ILE A 134 -0.64 -13.99 -1.43
N LYS A 135 0.26 -13.09 -1.86
CA LYS A 135 0.52 -11.84 -1.14
C LYS A 135 -0.66 -10.87 -1.13
N LEU A 136 -1.42 -10.79 -2.22
CA LEU A 136 -2.63 -9.96 -2.27
C LEU A 136 -3.73 -10.54 -1.39
N THR A 137 -3.85 -11.86 -1.31
CA THR A 137 -4.81 -12.51 -0.41
C THR A 137 -4.46 -12.23 1.06
N GLU A 138 -3.19 -12.42 1.45
CA GLU A 138 -2.69 -12.08 2.80
C GLU A 138 -2.98 -10.62 3.16
N LEU A 139 -2.69 -9.69 2.24
CA LEU A 139 -2.92 -8.26 2.46
C LEU A 139 -4.42 -7.94 2.57
N ARG A 140 -5.25 -8.50 1.69
CA ARG A 140 -6.70 -8.31 1.71
C ARG A 140 -7.30 -8.84 3.00
N ASP A 141 -6.89 -10.03 3.44
CA ASP A 141 -7.45 -10.67 4.63
C ASP A 141 -7.04 -9.90 5.90
N MET A 142 -5.78 -9.42 5.97
CA MET A 142 -5.32 -8.54 7.05
C MET A 142 -6.11 -7.23 7.11
N VAL A 143 -6.22 -6.52 5.98
CA VAL A 143 -6.98 -5.25 5.93
C VAL A 143 -8.46 -5.49 6.23
N GLY A 144 -9.04 -6.55 5.67
CA GLY A 144 -10.42 -6.95 5.91
C GLY A 144 -10.69 -7.20 7.39
N PHE A 145 -9.86 -8.03 8.02
CA PHE A 145 -9.95 -8.29 9.45
C PHE A 145 -9.84 -7.01 10.29
N ASN A 146 -8.84 -6.17 10.02
CA ASN A 146 -8.63 -4.92 10.75
C ASN A 146 -9.83 -3.97 10.61
N VAL A 147 -10.37 -3.81 9.39
CA VAL A 147 -11.54 -2.98 9.14
C VAL A 147 -12.77 -3.52 9.87
N HIS A 148 -12.98 -4.85 9.89
CA HIS A 148 -14.09 -5.46 10.62
C HIS A 148 -13.95 -5.31 12.13
N ALA A 149 -12.74 -5.51 12.67
CA ALA A 149 -12.43 -5.31 14.09
C ALA A 149 -12.68 -3.85 14.50
N LEU A 150 -12.17 -2.88 13.74
CA LEU A 150 -12.39 -1.45 14.00
C LEU A 150 -13.86 -1.07 13.94
N LYS A 151 -14.61 -1.59 12.96
CA LYS A 151 -16.07 -1.37 12.86
C LYS A 151 -16.81 -1.95 14.06
N TRP A 152 -16.38 -3.11 14.57
CA TRP A 152 -16.98 -3.72 15.75
C TRP A 152 -16.68 -2.88 17.01
N MET A 153 -15.43 -2.46 17.19
CA MET A 153 -15.03 -1.61 18.32
C MET A 153 -15.77 -0.27 18.29
N HIS A 154 -15.93 0.34 17.12
CA HIS A 154 -16.69 1.58 16.95
C HIS A 154 -18.14 1.40 17.42
N ARG A 155 -18.81 0.31 17.02
CA ARG A 155 -20.18 0.01 17.44
C ARG A 155 -20.31 -0.20 18.95
N ASP A 156 -19.36 -0.92 19.57
CA ASP A 156 -19.35 -1.13 21.02
C ASP A 156 -19.16 0.19 21.79
N VAL A 157 -18.34 1.11 21.28
CA VAL A 157 -18.21 2.46 21.85
C VAL A 157 -19.51 3.25 21.71
N GLU A 158 -20.12 3.30 20.53
CA GLU A 158 -21.40 4.00 20.30
C GLU A 158 -22.52 3.46 21.18
N GLU A 159 -22.60 2.14 21.39
CA GLU A 159 -23.58 1.52 22.27
C GLU A 159 -23.36 1.95 23.73
N ARG A 160 -22.11 1.96 24.21
CA ARG A 160 -21.78 2.41 25.56
C ARG A 160 -22.09 3.88 25.78
N GLU A 161 -21.74 4.74 24.82
CA GLU A 161 -22.04 6.18 24.86
C GLU A 161 -23.55 6.42 24.87
N SER A 162 -24.29 5.71 24.01
CA SER A 162 -25.76 5.76 23.98
C SER A 162 -26.35 5.39 25.34
N LEU A 163 -25.89 4.30 25.95
CA LEU A 163 -26.30 3.87 27.29
C LEU A 163 -25.95 4.90 28.37
N GLN A 164 -24.79 5.56 28.28
CA GLN A 164 -24.40 6.63 29.20
C GLN A 164 -25.31 7.87 29.07
N LEU A 165 -25.67 8.27 27.85
CA LEU A 165 -26.59 9.36 27.60
C LEU A 165 -27.98 9.07 28.19
N PHE A 166 -28.52 7.86 27.99
CA PHE A 166 -29.80 7.46 28.60
C PHE A 166 -29.75 7.43 30.13
N ARG A 167 -28.65 6.94 30.73
CA ARG A 167 -28.46 6.95 32.19
C ARG A 167 -28.40 8.37 32.75
N THR A 168 -27.69 9.26 32.07
CA THR A 168 -27.60 10.68 32.48
C THR A 168 -28.95 11.37 32.38
N ALA A 169 -29.67 11.21 31.25
CA ALA A 169 -31.00 11.81 31.09
C ALA A 169 -32.03 11.29 32.09
N THR A 170 -31.99 9.99 32.45
CA THR A 170 -32.91 9.41 33.45
C THR A 170 -32.60 9.84 34.88
N THR A 171 -31.32 10.02 35.21
CA THR A 171 -30.91 10.53 36.53
C THR A 171 -31.28 12.01 36.69
N ASP A 172 -30.99 12.85 35.68
CA ASP A 172 -31.39 14.27 35.66
C ASP A 172 -32.90 14.45 35.82
N ARG A 173 -33.71 13.62 35.13
CA ARG A 173 -35.17 13.63 35.27
C ARG A 173 -35.62 13.29 36.69
N LYS A 174 -35.04 12.25 37.30
CA LYS A 174 -35.36 11.85 38.69
C LYS A 174 -34.98 12.94 39.69
N GLU A 175 -33.85 13.61 39.51
CA GLU A 175 -33.43 14.71 40.37
C GLU A 175 -34.38 15.91 40.25
N ARG A 176 -34.78 16.25 39.02
CA ARG A 176 -35.74 17.34 38.75
C ARG A 176 -37.10 17.05 39.39
N ASP A 177 -37.59 15.82 39.27
CA ASP A 177 -38.84 15.38 39.90
C ASP A 177 -38.74 15.41 41.43
N ARG A 178 -37.62 14.95 42.01
CA ARG A 178 -37.37 15.02 43.47
C ARG A 178 -37.34 16.48 43.96
N ARG A 179 -36.72 17.38 43.19
CA ARG A 179 -36.67 18.82 43.49
C ARG A 179 -38.06 19.44 43.45
N ASN A 180 -38.87 19.08 42.46
CA ASN A 180 -40.26 19.55 42.34
C ASN A 180 -41.15 19.03 43.47
N ARG A 181 -41.03 17.75 43.86
CA ARG A 181 -41.76 17.18 45.01
C ARG A 181 -41.39 17.86 46.33
N ARG A 182 -40.11 18.14 46.58
CA ARG A 182 -39.66 18.92 47.75
C ARG A 182 -40.29 20.32 47.77
N ARG A 183 -40.31 21.01 46.63
CA ARG A 183 -40.95 22.33 46.51
C ARG A 183 -42.46 22.29 46.76
N GLN A 184 -43.14 21.24 46.34
CA GLN A 184 -44.58 21.06 46.59
C GLN A 184 -44.89 20.69 48.04
N ALA A 185 -44.07 19.88 48.70
CA ALA A 185 -44.25 19.51 50.10
C ALA A 185 -44.13 20.71 51.05
N VAL A 186 -43.21 21.64 50.77
CA VAL A 186 -43.05 22.89 51.53
C VAL A 186 -44.25 23.84 51.35
N LYS A 187 -45.00 23.71 50.24
CA LYS A 187 -46.19 24.53 49.94
C LYS A 187 -47.50 23.96 50.49
N ARG A 188 -47.49 22.78 51.13
CA ARG A 188 -48.71 22.23 51.74
C ARG A 188 -48.99 23.00 53.05
N PRO A 189 -50.16 23.65 53.19
CA PRO A 189 -50.49 24.33 54.44
C PRO A 189 -50.69 23.30 55.56
N ILE A 190 -50.14 23.59 56.73
CA ILE A 190 -50.40 22.83 57.96
C ILE A 190 -51.80 23.23 58.42
N LEU A 191 -52.80 22.40 58.09
CA LEU A 191 -54.11 22.49 58.73
C LEU A 191 -54.03 21.69 60.03
N THR A 192 -53.55 22.32 61.10
CA THR A 192 -53.80 21.84 62.47
C THR A 192 -55.25 22.14 62.81
N VAL A 193 -56.05 21.08 62.88
CA VAL A 193 -57.40 21.10 63.42
C VAL A 193 -57.28 21.13 64.95
N ASN A 194 -57.74 22.22 65.56
CA ASN A 194 -58.09 22.30 66.98
C ASN A 194 -59.58 22.58 67.09
#